data_AF-A0A533ZLG5-F1
#
_entry.id   AF-A0A533ZLG5-F1
#
_cell.length_a   1.000
_cell.length_b   1.000
_cell.length_c   1.000
_cell.angle_alpha   90.00
_cell.angle_beta   90.00
_cell.angle_gamma   90.00
#
_symmetry.space_group_name_H-M   'P 1'
#
loop_
_entity.id
_entity.type
_entity.pdbx_description
1 polymer ?
#
loop_
_entity_poly.entity_id
_entity_poly.type
_entity_poly.pdbx_seq_one_letter_code
_entity_poly.pdbx_strand_id
1 'polypeptide(L)' 'MNQEQFKESWDQLKGALKKQWGTLTDEDLRQIGGDQEKFNGAIQKRYGERSGEVTKWADRWYARWSGWYEGYEEAKPTS' A
#
# COMPACT_ATOMS: atom_id res chain seq x y z
N MET A 1 4.97 -6.28 4.65
CA MET A 1 6.10 -6.08 3.71
C MET A 1 7.18 -5.16 4.29
N ASN A 2 8.45 -5.27 3.84
CA ASN A 2 9.56 -4.38 4.24
C ASN A 2 9.65 -3.14 3.33
N GLN A 3 10.42 -2.12 3.76
CA GLN A 3 10.60 -0.86 3.03
C GLN A 3 11.16 -1.05 1.61
N GLU A 4 12.13 -1.95 1.41
CA GLU A 4 12.71 -2.21 0.07
C GLU A 4 11.68 -2.84 -0.87
N GLN A 5 10.91 -3.81 -0.37
CA GLN A 5 9.82 -4.47 -1.11
C GLN A 5 8.71 -3.48 -1.47
N PHE A 6 8.38 -2.57 -0.56
CA PHE A 6 7.42 -1.50 -0.82
C PHE A 6 7.89 -0.56 -1.93
N LYS A 7 9.17 -0.17 -1.90
CA LYS A 7 9.77 0.70 -2.91
C LYS A 7 9.78 0.06 -4.30
N GLU A 8 10.15 -1.21 -4.37
CA GLU A 8 10.18 -1.96 -5.63
C GLU A 8 8.78 -2.10 -6.25
N SER A 9 7.79 -2.46 -5.41
CA SER A 9 6.40 -2.62 -5.84
C SER A 9 5.62 -1.31 -5.98
N TRP A 10 6.22 -0.17 -5.58
CA TRP A 10 5.55 1.14 -5.51
C TRP A 10 4.93 1.58 -6.83
N ASP A 11 5.64 1.36 -7.95
CA ASP A 11 5.18 1.79 -9.27
C ASP A 11 3.86 1.11 -9.67
N GLN A 12 3.71 -0.15 -9.28
CA GLN A 12 2.48 -0.92 -9.51
C GLN A 12 1.43 -0.61 -8.43
N LEU A 13 1.85 -0.50 -7.17
CA LEU A 13 0.97 -0.20 -6.05
C LEU A 13 0.26 1.14 -6.25
N LYS A 14 0.97 2.22 -6.61
CA LYS A 14 0.38 3.56 -6.77
C LYS A 14 -0.78 3.57 -7.77
N GLY A 15 -0.72 2.76 -8.83
CA GLY A 15 -1.79 2.65 -9.82
C GLY A 15 -3.03 1.97 -9.25
N ALA A 16 -2.84 0.88 -8.51
CA ALA A 16 -3.94 0.19 -7.83
C ALA A 16 -4.52 1.02 -6.67
N LEU A 17 -3.65 1.72 -5.94
CA LEU A 17 -3.99 2.59 -4.82
C LEU A 17 -4.82 3.79 -5.31
N LYS A 18 -4.47 4.39 -6.45
CA LYS A 18 -5.27 5.45 -7.09
C LYS A 18 -6.66 4.97 -7.49
N LYS A 19 -6.78 3.75 -8.04
CA LYS A 19 -8.07 3.16 -8.42
C LYS A 19 -8.96 2.86 -7.22
N GLN A 20 -8.40 2.31 -6.15
CA GLN A 20 -9.16 1.89 -4.98
C GLN A 20 -9.46 3.05 -4.02
N TRP A 21 -8.47 3.89 -3.76
CA TRP A 21 -8.51 4.85 -2.68
C TRP A 21 -8.76 6.29 -3.12
N GLY A 22 -8.49 6.66 -4.39
CA GLY A 22 -8.97 7.89 -5.07
C GLY A 22 -8.61 9.27 -4.49
N THR A 23 -8.44 9.38 -3.17
CA THR A 23 -8.19 10.61 -2.40
C THR A 23 -6.72 10.98 -2.40
N LEU A 24 -5.82 10.03 -2.67
CA LEU A 24 -4.40 10.32 -2.87
C LEU A 24 -4.21 10.87 -4.28
N THR A 25 -3.73 12.11 -4.35
CA THR A 25 -3.42 12.75 -5.62
C THR A 25 -2.13 12.19 -6.21
N ASP A 26 -1.92 12.38 -7.51
CA ASP A 26 -0.65 12.03 -8.16
C ASP A 26 0.54 12.70 -7.50
N GLU A 27 0.36 13.90 -6.94
CA GLU A 27 1.41 14.61 -6.19
C GLU A 27 1.75 13.90 -4.87
N ASP A 28 0.75 13.49 -4.08
CA ASP A 28 0.99 12.72 -2.85
C ASP A 28 1.76 11.43 -3.17
N LEU A 29 1.34 10.71 -4.22
CA LEU A 29 1.99 9.49 -4.67
C LEU A 29 3.44 9.73 -5.13
N ARG A 30 3.70 10.86 -5.79
CA ARG A 30 5.06 11.25 -6.18
C ARG A 30 5.92 11.59 -4.98
N GLN A 31 5.38 12.29 -3.98
CA GLN A 31 6.10 12.66 -2.76
C GLN A 31 6.46 11.45 -1.91
N ILE A 32 5.58 10.44 -1.85
CA ILE A 32 5.83 9.17 -1.18
C ILE A 32 7.02 8.47 -1.84
N GLY A 33 7.06 8.37 -3.17
CA GLY A 33 8.23 7.90 -3.91
C GLY A 33 8.69 6.49 -3.53
N GLY A 34 7.77 5.64 -3.06
CA GLY A 34 8.08 4.28 -2.59
C GLY A 34 8.68 4.23 -1.19
N ASP A 35 8.52 5.29 -0.39
CA ASP A 35 8.91 5.30 1.00
C ASP A 35 7.71 4.97 1.91
N GLN A 36 7.84 3.88 2.67
CA GLN A 36 6.75 3.36 3.51
C GLN A 36 6.41 4.32 4.67
N GLU A 37 7.39 5.04 5.22
CA GLU A 37 7.15 5.99 6.29
C GLU A 37 6.38 7.22 5.77
N LYS A 38 6.81 7.77 4.62
CA LYS A 38 6.08 8.85 3.95
C LYS A 38 4.68 8.41 3.54
N PHE A 39 4.51 7.17 3.08
CA PHE A 39 3.21 6.60 2.77
C PHE A 39 2.29 6.65 3.98
N ASN A 40 2.74 6.11 5.13
CA ASN A 40 1.98 6.11 6.38
C ASN A 40 1.63 7.53 6.85
N GLY A 41 2.58 8.47 6.77
CA GLY A 41 2.32 9.88 7.10
C GLY A 41 1.31 10.54 6.16
N ALA A 42 1.38 10.27 4.86
CA ALA A 42 0.45 10.81 3.87
C ALA A 42 -0.96 10.26 4.07
N ILE A 43 -1.12 8.94 4.23
CA ILE A 43 -2.43 8.33 4.45
C ILE A 43 -3.03 8.73 5.80
N GLN A 44 -2.21 8.92 6.85
CA GLN A 44 -2.71 9.41 8.13
C GLN A 44 -3.27 10.84 8.01
N LYS A 45 -2.58 11.72 7.26
CA LYS A 45 -3.06 13.09 7.01
C LYS A 45 -4.31 13.13 6.14
N ARG A 46 -4.44 12.24 5.14
CA ARG A 46 -5.54 12.23 4.18
C ARG A 46 -6.77 11.45 4.64
N TYR A 47 -6.56 10.30 5.26
CA TYR A 47 -7.61 9.34 5.63
C TYR A 47 -7.87 9.24 7.14
N GLY A 48 -7.02 9.83 7.99
CA GLY A 48 -7.20 9.83 9.45
C GLY A 48 -7.27 8.41 10.01
N GLU A 49 -8.41 8.04 10.62
CA GLU A 49 -8.63 6.70 11.19
C GLU A 49 -8.53 5.59 10.13
N ARG A 50 -8.89 5.89 8.88
CA ARG A 50 -8.91 4.90 7.80
C ARG A 50 -7.52 4.59 7.26
N SER A 51 -6.49 5.30 7.71
CA SER A 51 -5.08 5.00 7.36
C SER A 51 -4.73 3.52 7.59
N GLY A 52 -5.18 2.93 8.70
CA GLY A 52 -4.96 1.50 8.97
C GLY A 52 -5.59 0.57 7.93
N GLU A 53 -6.74 0.93 7.37
CA GLU A 53 -7.35 0.18 6.26
C GLU A 53 -6.50 0.26 5.00
N VAL A 54 -5.98 1.45 4.67
CA VAL A 54 -5.13 1.66 3.49
C VAL A 54 -3.82 0.87 3.62
N THR A 55 -3.17 0.90 4.79
CA THR A 55 -1.95 0.12 5.05
C THR A 55 -2.22 -1.38 4.92
N LYS A 56 -3.28 -1.89 5.55
CA LYS A 56 -3.67 -3.31 5.43
C LYS A 56 -4.01 -3.71 4.00
N TRP A 57 -4.62 -2.82 3.24
CA TRP A 57 -4.94 -3.06 1.84
C TRP A 57 -3.67 -3.09 0.98
N ALA A 58 -2.74 -2.16 1.19
CA ALA A 58 -1.47 -2.13 0.46
C ALA A 58 -0.63 -3.38 0.71
N ASP A 59 -0.58 -3.83 1.96
CA ASP A 59 0.10 -5.07 2.35
C ASP A 59 -0.55 -6.30 1.68
N ARG A 60 -1.89 -6.40 1.69
CA ARG A 60 -2.64 -7.45 0.98
C ARG A 60 -2.43 -7.40 -0.53
N TRP A 61 -2.42 -6.21 -1.11
CA TRP A 61 -2.16 -6.02 -2.53
C TRP A 61 -0.76 -6.52 -2.89
N TYR A 62 0.24 -6.20 -2.05
CA TYR A 62 1.62 -6.65 -2.24
C TYR A 62 1.73 -8.18 -2.18
N ALA A 63 1.12 -8.83 -1.17
CA ALA A 63 1.08 -10.29 -1.07
C ALA A 63 0.52 -10.95 -2.33
N ARG A 64 -0.59 -10.40 -2.85
CA ARG A 64 -1.22 -10.89 -4.07
C ARG A 64 -0.35 -10.65 -5.31
N TRP A 65 0.37 -9.53 -5.36
CA TRP A 65 1.21 -9.17 -6.49
C TRP A 65 2.51 -9.96 -6.55
N SER A 66 3.20 -10.13 -5.41
CA SER A 66 4.47 -10.87 -5.35
C SER A 66 4.26 -12.39 -5.31
N GLY A 67 3.07 -12.85 -4.92
CA GLY A 67 2.80 -14.27 -4.67
C GLY A 67 3.38 -14.78 -3.34
N TRP A 68 3.96 -13.89 -2.52
CA TRP A 68 4.51 -14.20 -1.21
C TRP A 68 3.49 -13.93 -0.11
N TYR A 69 3.02 -15.00 0.55
CA TYR A 69 2.09 -14.96 1.67
C TYR A 69 2.76 -15.17 3.04
N GLU A 70 4.09 -15.16 3.10
CA GLU A 70 4.81 -15.35 4.36
C GLU A 70 4.63 -14.09 5.24
N GLY A 71 3.91 -14.23 6.36
CA GLY A 71 3.60 -13.14 7.30
C GLY A 71 2.13 -12.70 7.40
N TYR A 72 1.21 -13.33 6.66
CA TYR A 72 -0.23 -13.02 6.69
C TYR A 72 -0.99 -14.20 7.31
N GLU A 73 -1.32 -14.13 8.61
CA GLU A 73 -2.07 -15.19 9.30
C GLU A 73 -3.57 -15.23 8.91
N GLU A 74 -4.11 -14.21 8.25
CA GLU A 74 -5.51 -14.18 7.84
C GLU A 74 -5.68 -14.50 6.33
N ALA A 75 -5.99 -15.77 6.09
CA ALA A 75 -6.61 -16.34 4.90
C ALA A 75 -5.97 -15.97 3.55
N LYS A 76 -5.18 -16.92 3.02
CA LYS A 76 -4.93 -17.05 1.58
C LYS A 76 -6.25 -16.82 0.83
N PRO A 77 -6.31 -15.98 -0.22
CA PRO A 77 -7.50 -15.94 -1.06
C PRO A 77 -7.65 -17.33 -1.68
N THR A 78 -8.63 -18.09 -1.20
CA THR A 78 -9.03 -19.35 -1.80
C THR A 78 -9.37 -19.07 -3.26
N SER A 79 -8.63 -19.68 -4.20
CA SER A 79 -9.01 -19.72 -5.61
C SER A 79 -10.36 -20.40 -5.79
#